data_AF-A0A832AFA8-F1
#
_entry.id   AF-A0A832AFA8-F1
#
_cell.length_a   1.000
_cell.length_b   1.000
_cell.length_c   1.000
_cell.angle_alpha   90.00
_cell.angle_beta   90.00
_cell.angle_gamma   90.00
#
_symmetry.space_group_name_H-M   'P 1'
#
loop_
_entity.id
_entity.type
_entity.pdbx_description
1 polymer ?
#
loop_
_entity_poly.entity_id
_entity_poly.type
_entity_poly.pdbx_seq_one_letter_code
_entity_poly.pdbx_strand_id
1 'polypeptide(L)'
;MSQKAAGFAAVTALLAVFFLLSLQAKAAEPAATEEIVVRFEIPKFVQKDIIAHYGDNRIYLPLVEIFSTLNINIKADFEKGKIVGEYFGSGRKYELDMTELKAKFSGTE
;
A
#
# COMPACT_ATOMS: atom_id res chain seq x y z
N MET A 1 -14.93 -61.17 -25.50
CA MET A 1 -14.07 -60.64 -24.40
C MET A 1 -14.17 -59.11 -24.31
N SER A 2 -15.37 -58.54 -24.10
CA SER A 2 -15.59 -57.08 -24.27
C SER A 2 -16.45 -56.44 -23.17
N GLN A 3 -16.20 -56.78 -21.90
CA GLN A 3 -16.91 -56.17 -20.75
C GLN A 3 -15.97 -55.73 -19.61
N LYS A 4 -14.72 -56.23 -19.57
CA LYS A 4 -13.74 -55.88 -18.53
C LYS A 4 -13.02 -54.54 -18.77
N ALA A 5 -12.94 -54.08 -20.02
CA ALA A 5 -12.24 -52.84 -20.37
C ALA A 5 -13.05 -51.56 -20.05
N ALA A 6 -14.39 -51.64 -20.14
CA ALA A 6 -15.27 -50.49 -19.90
C ALA A 6 -15.30 -50.07 -18.42
N GLY A 7 -15.24 -51.04 -17.49
CA GLY A 7 -15.19 -50.75 -16.04
C GLY A 7 -13.88 -50.06 -15.63
N PHE A 8 -12.76 -50.41 -16.24
CA PHE A 8 -11.46 -49.81 -15.92
C PHE A 8 -11.35 -48.36 -16.41
N ALA A 9 -11.90 -48.06 -17.60
CA ALA A 9 -11.94 -46.71 -18.16
C ALA A 9 -12.87 -45.77 -17.36
N ALA A 10 -13.99 -46.28 -16.83
CA ALA A 10 -14.90 -45.50 -16.01
C ALA A 10 -14.27 -45.10 -14.66
N VAL A 11 -13.47 -46.00 -14.05
CA VAL A 11 -12.80 -45.73 -12.78
C VAL A 11 -11.67 -44.70 -12.95
N THR A 12 -10.88 -44.77 -14.03
CA THR A 12 -9.84 -43.77 -14.32
C THR A 12 -10.43 -42.40 -14.67
N ALA A 13 -11.55 -42.35 -15.39
CA ALA A 13 -12.24 -41.09 -15.66
C ALA A 13 -12.77 -40.45 -14.37
N LEU A 14 -13.33 -41.24 -13.45
CA LEU A 14 -13.83 -40.75 -12.16
C LEU A 14 -12.70 -40.20 -11.27
N LEU A 15 -11.55 -40.88 -11.25
CA LEU A 15 -10.36 -40.44 -10.51
C LEU A 15 -9.76 -39.15 -11.09
N ALA A 16 -9.74 -39.02 -12.41
CA ALA A 16 -9.27 -37.80 -13.08
C ALA A 16 -10.16 -36.59 -12.76
N VAL A 17 -11.49 -36.78 -12.70
CA VAL A 17 -12.43 -35.72 -12.30
C VAL A 17 -12.23 -35.32 -10.83
N PHE A 18 -12.01 -36.30 -9.94
CA PHE A 18 -11.72 -36.02 -8.53
C PHE A 18 -10.41 -35.23 -8.35
N PHE A 19 -9.39 -35.55 -9.15
CA PHE A 19 -8.11 -34.86 -9.12
C PHE A 19 -8.18 -33.43 -9.69
N LEU A 20 -9.00 -33.20 -10.71
CA LEU A 20 -9.26 -31.85 -11.25
C LEU A 20 -10.06 -30.98 -10.26
N LEU A 21 -11.01 -31.58 -9.53
CA LEU A 21 -11.78 -30.88 -8.50
C LEU A 21 -10.93 -30.46 -7.30
N SER A 22 -9.94 -31.27 -6.91
CA SER A 22 -9.04 -30.93 -5.79
C SER A 22 -8.02 -29.85 -6.14
N LEU A 23 -7.72 -29.61 -7.43
CA LEU A 23 -6.83 -28.52 -7.85
C LEU A 23 -7.48 -27.12 -7.77
N GLN A 24 -8.81 -27.01 -7.75
CA GLN A 24 -9.52 -25.72 -7.71
C GLN A 24 -9.73 -25.16 -6.30
N ALA A 25 -9.36 -25.91 -5.25
CA ALA A 25 -9.61 -25.53 -3.86
C ALA A 25 -8.44 -24.79 -3.19
N LYS A 26 -7.54 -24.16 -3.96
CA LYS A 26 -6.58 -23.22 -3.37
C LYS A 26 -7.30 -21.88 -3.14
N ALA A 27 -8.12 -21.86 -2.09
CA ALA A 27 -8.74 -20.65 -1.59
C ALA A 27 -7.63 -19.61 -1.39
N ALA A 28 -7.76 -18.48 -2.08
CA ALA A 28 -6.92 -17.32 -1.81
C ALA A 28 -7.16 -16.95 -0.35
N GLU A 29 -6.16 -17.12 0.51
CA GLU A 29 -6.23 -16.64 1.87
C GLU A 29 -6.58 -15.14 1.83
N PRO A 30 -7.55 -14.68 2.64
CA PRO A 30 -7.84 -13.26 2.71
C PRO A 30 -6.56 -12.56 3.14
N ALA A 31 -6.12 -11.58 2.33
CA ALA A 31 -4.93 -10.80 2.63
C ALA A 31 -5.06 -10.22 4.05
N ALA A 32 -4.27 -10.76 4.98
CA ALA A 32 -4.21 -10.26 6.34
C ALA A 32 -3.74 -8.80 6.27
N THR A 33 -4.62 -7.88 6.64
CA THR A 33 -4.28 -6.45 6.66
C THR A 33 -3.53 -6.20 7.97
N GLU A 34 -2.20 -6.15 7.89
CA GLU A 34 -1.36 -5.77 9.02
C GLU A 34 -1.47 -4.24 9.22
N GLU A 35 -1.94 -3.83 10.39
CA GLU A 35 -2.01 -2.42 10.78
C GLU A 35 -0.74 -2.01 11.53
N ILE A 36 -0.01 -1.04 10.98
CA ILE A 36 1.18 -0.48 11.64
C ILE A 36 0.81 0.92 12.17
N VAL A 37 0.85 1.07 13.49
CA VAL A 37 0.67 2.37 14.14
C VAL A 37 2.03 3.04 14.29
N VAL A 38 2.22 4.20 13.66
CA VAL A 38 3.45 4.98 13.79
C VAL A 38 3.20 6.15 14.72
N ARG A 39 3.92 6.18 15.84
CA ARG A 39 3.90 7.31 16.77
C ARG A 39 4.88 8.38 16.32
N PHE A 40 4.36 9.59 16.09
CA PHE A 40 5.17 10.77 15.80
C PHE A 40 5.28 11.62 17.06
N GLU A 41 6.51 11.81 17.53
CA GLU A 41 6.83 12.70 18.65
C GLU A 41 7.65 13.89 18.14
N ILE A 42 7.10 15.08 18.30
CA ILE A 42 7.86 16.33 18.08
C ILE A 42 7.95 17.04 19.42
N PRO A 43 9.17 17.16 19.98
CA PRO A 43 9.37 17.78 21.27
C PRO A 43 8.68 19.15 21.34
N LYS A 44 7.78 19.31 22.31
CA LYS A 44 7.04 20.56 22.62
C LYS A 44 5.93 20.97 21.65
N PHE A 45 5.57 20.16 20.64
CA PHE A 45 4.52 20.54 19.68
C PHE A 45 3.29 19.63 19.72
N VAL A 46 3.42 18.33 19.41
CA VAL A 46 2.27 17.41 19.33
C VAL A 46 2.72 15.97 19.59
N GLN A 47 1.89 15.20 20.31
CA GLN A 47 1.89 13.73 20.29
C GLN A 47 0.68 13.28 19.49
N LYS A 48 0.89 12.58 18.38
CA LYS A 48 -0.19 12.05 17.55
C LYS A 48 0.19 10.68 17.00
N ASP A 49 -0.74 9.75 17.13
CA ASP A 49 -0.65 8.45 16.50
C ASP A 49 -1.22 8.58 15.07
N ILE A 50 -0.45 8.12 14.08
CA ILE A 50 -0.83 8.14 12.67
C ILE A 50 -0.88 6.71 12.18
N ILE A 51 -1.98 6.35 11.51
CA ILE A 51 -2.15 5.03 10.91
C ILE A 51 -1.34 5.00 9.62
N ALA A 52 -0.39 4.07 9.53
CA ALA A 52 0.40 3.85 8.34
C ALA A 52 -0.04 2.55 7.66
N HIS A 53 -0.02 2.54 6.33
CA HIS A 53 -0.28 1.32 5.57
C HIS A 53 1.03 0.58 5.33
N TYR A 54 1.02 -0.74 5.52
CA TYR A 54 2.12 -1.61 5.17
C TYR A 54 1.76 -2.48 3.97
N GLY A 55 2.65 -2.52 2.99
CA GLY A 55 2.46 -3.30 1.77
C GLY A 55 3.76 -3.37 0.98
N ASP A 56 3.98 -4.43 0.22
CA ASP A 56 5.18 -4.61 -0.61
C ASP A 56 6.52 -4.41 0.14
N ASN A 57 6.56 -4.80 1.41
CA ASN A 57 7.71 -4.62 2.30
C ASN A 57 8.12 -3.13 2.47
N ARG A 58 7.14 -2.22 2.39
CA ARG A 58 7.26 -0.76 2.52
C ARG A 58 6.19 -0.19 3.44
N ILE A 59 6.53 0.90 4.13
CA ILE A 59 5.61 1.68 4.97
C ILE A 59 5.18 2.92 4.18
N TYR A 60 3.86 3.13 4.10
CA TYR A 60 3.24 4.27 3.44
C TYR A 60 2.67 5.20 4.49
N LEU A 61 3.21 6.41 4.54
CA LEU A 61 2.83 7.43 5.50
C LEU A 61 1.90 8.48 4.86
N PRO A 62 0.81 8.89 5.53
CA PRO A 62 -0.07 9.94 5.03
C PRO A 62 0.57 11.31 5.21
N LEU A 63 1.41 11.74 4.25
CA LEU A 63 2.15 13.01 4.33
C LEU A 63 1.27 14.22 4.63
N VAL A 64 0.07 14.27 4.05
CA VAL A 64 -0.88 15.38 4.27
C VAL A 64 -1.30 15.46 5.73
N GLU A 65 -1.57 14.32 6.34
CA GLU A 65 -1.91 14.24 7.76
C GLU A 65 -0.72 14.64 8.63
N ILE A 66 0.49 14.19 8.28
CA ILE A 66 1.71 14.61 8.98
C ILE A 66 1.82 16.14 8.92
N PHE A 67 1.82 16.74 7.73
CA PHE A 67 1.94 18.20 7.58
C PHE A 67 0.84 18.96 8.32
N SER A 68 -0.41 18.49 8.27
CA SER A 68 -1.52 19.07 9.03
C SER A 68 -1.29 19.01 10.54
N THR A 69 -0.79 17.88 11.05
CA THR A 69 -0.46 17.69 12.46
C THR A 69 0.65 18.66 12.91
N LEU A 70 1.57 18.99 12.00
CA LEU A 70 2.64 19.94 12.27
C LEU A 70 2.23 21.40 12.08
N ASN A 71 0.95 21.64 11.74
CA ASN A 71 0.43 22.93 11.34
C ASN A 71 1.26 23.58 10.21
N ILE A 72 1.77 22.74 9.30
CA ILE A 72 2.51 23.17 8.11
C ILE A 72 1.49 23.34 6.98
N ASN A 73 1.34 24.57 6.50
CA ASN A 73 0.45 24.87 5.39
C ASN A 73 1.03 24.31 4.08
N ILE A 74 0.28 23.41 3.45
CA ILE A 74 0.62 22.80 2.16
C ILE A 74 -0.52 22.95 1.15
N LYS A 75 -0.18 22.88 -0.13
CA LYS A 75 -1.10 22.69 -1.25
C LYS A 75 -0.75 21.36 -1.92
N ALA A 76 -1.65 20.40 -1.83
CA ALA A 76 -1.50 19.09 -2.47
C ALA A 76 -2.31 19.05 -3.78
N ASP A 77 -1.64 18.69 -4.87
CA ASP A 77 -2.22 18.37 -6.17
C ASP A 77 -1.97 16.87 -6.42
N PHE A 78 -2.93 16.04 -6.00
CA PHE A 78 -2.81 14.58 -6.10
C PHE A 78 -2.88 14.09 -7.55
N GLU A 79 -3.52 14.83 -8.45
CA GLU A 79 -3.58 14.48 -9.87
C GLU A 79 -2.19 14.58 -10.51
N LYS A 80 -1.40 15.59 -10.11
CA LYS A 80 -0.02 15.76 -10.59
C LYS A 80 1.02 15.09 -9.69
N GLY A 81 0.60 14.47 -8.58
CA GLY A 81 1.52 13.91 -7.57
C GLY A 81 2.43 14.96 -6.94
N LYS A 82 1.96 16.20 -6.77
CA LYS A 82 2.78 17.31 -6.24
C LYS A 82 2.26 17.82 -4.90
N ILE A 83 3.18 18.11 -3.98
CA ILE A 83 2.88 18.82 -2.73
C ILE A 83 3.79 20.04 -2.67
N VAL A 84 3.20 21.22 -2.54
CA VAL A 84 3.93 22.49 -2.45
C VAL A 84 3.67 23.12 -1.10
N GLY A 85 4.71 23.67 -0.48
CA GLY A 85 4.56 24.42 0.77
C GLY A 85 5.61 25.52 0.89
N GLU A 86 5.50 26.27 1.98
CA GLU A 86 6.41 27.36 2.32
C GLU A 86 7.15 27.06 3.62
N TYR A 87 8.44 27.41 3.68
CA TYR A 87 9.21 27.37 4.90
C TYR A 87 8.78 28.50 5.82
N PHE A 88 8.67 28.19 7.12
CA PHE A 88 8.34 29.19 8.13
C PHE A 88 9.35 30.35 8.10
N GLY A 89 8.82 31.57 7.89
CA GLY A 89 9.56 32.82 8.10
C GLY A 89 10.55 33.24 7.02
N SER A 90 10.75 32.46 5.94
CA SER A 90 11.78 32.78 4.94
C SER A 90 11.25 33.04 3.52
N GLY A 91 9.93 32.93 3.28
CA GLY A 91 9.35 33.03 1.92
C GLY A 91 9.86 31.98 0.92
N ARG A 92 10.66 31.00 1.39
CA ARG A 92 11.21 29.92 0.57
C ARG A 92 10.12 28.88 0.36
N LYS A 93 10.11 28.28 -0.82
CA LYS A 93 9.15 27.25 -1.21
C LYS A 93 9.83 25.91 -1.31
N TYR A 94 9.10 24.87 -0.96
CA TYR A 94 9.46 23.50 -1.28
C TYR A 94 8.38 22.86 -2.16
N GLU A 95 8.81 21.99 -3.05
CA GLU A 95 7.97 21.13 -3.86
C GLU A 95 8.41 19.69 -3.66
N LEU A 96 7.47 18.81 -3.33
CA LEU A 96 7.65 17.38 -3.28
C LEU A 96 6.96 16.78 -4.51
N ASP A 97 7.73 16.06 -5.32
CA ASP A 97 7.23 15.24 -6.41
C ASP A 97 7.11 13.80 -5.91
N MET A 98 5.87 13.36 -5.70
CA MET A 98 5.53 12.03 -5.19
C MET A 98 5.69 10.94 -6.25
N THR A 99 5.76 11.31 -7.53
CA THR A 99 5.96 10.37 -8.64
C THR A 99 7.45 10.07 -8.79
N GLU A 100 8.29 11.09 -8.74
CA GLU A 100 9.76 10.95 -8.82
C GLU A 100 10.41 10.67 -7.46
N LEU A 101 9.67 10.79 -6.36
CA LEU A 101 10.18 10.73 -4.98
C LEU A 101 11.32 11.74 -4.75
N LYS A 102 11.15 12.96 -5.27
CA LYS A 102 12.15 14.04 -5.17
C LYS A 102 11.59 15.26 -4.47
N ALA A 103 12.47 15.98 -3.79
CA ALA A 103 12.19 17.30 -3.24
C ALA A 103 13.00 18.36 -3.99
N LYS A 104 12.36 19.50 -4.28
CA LYS A 104 12.97 20.71 -4.82
C LYS A 104 12.73 21.88 -3.87
N PHE A 105 13.71 22.76 -3.74
CA PHE A 105 13.60 23.99 -2.98
C PHE A 105 13.82 25.18 -3.92
N SER A 106 13.10 26.27 -3.69
CA SER A 106 13.28 27.52 -4.44
C SER A 106 13.07 28.76 -3.54
N GLY A 107 13.87 29.79 -3.78
CA GLY A 107 13.86 31.05 -3.02
C GLY A 107 15.26 31.66 -2.93
N THR A 108 15.35 32.96 -2.70
CA THR A 108 16.61 33.70 -2.46
C THR A 108 16.90 33.75 -0.97
N GLU A 109 18.19 33.61 -0.60
CA GLU A 109 18.69 33.81 0.78
C GLU A 109 18.45 35.23 1.29
#